data_AF-A0A960QH53-F1
#
_entry.id   AF-A0A960QH53-F1
#
_cell.length_a   1.000
_cell.length_b   1.000
_cell.length_c   1.000
_cell.angle_alpha   90.00
_cell.angle_beta   90.00
_cell.angle_gamma   90.00
#
_symmetry.space_group_name_H-M   'P 1'
#
loop_
_entity.id
_entity.type
_entity.pdbx_description
1 polymer ?
#
loop_
_entity_poly.entity_id
_entity_poly.type
_entity_poly.pdbx_seq_one_letter_code
_entity_poly.pdbx_strand_id
1 'polypeptide(L)'
;MPGSDTIVSVPFQRTPVQQGKLASLPNLSGSIASLVPEASPIFVSRDFLSEPHYLVFRGASSGSGWHFPIVFQDEATLKIELGQQNLPDLSIGDVFEVIPYWTLETLFPIGDSTIHDSTNLLLSGRGSEILFFDRESASIDLAPSRKFFRTAQGWKEAIRGFPDADQVTIPPGVSFVIRHPANAASTTFVAFQKVDSDIKAYPLKTSVDQPRDNHLASVRPVPVKLRNLDLEAPAFSESASTAISDRKDELHVFDNTASAINRKASAIYFRVGGQWVESDQSQSFPIADDVEIGPGAGLMVRKVSTADGAQTVWINTPRY
;
A
#
# COMPACT_ATOMS: atom_id res chain seq x y z
N MET A 1 0.51 17.60 11.81
CA MET A 1 1.10 18.71 12.60
C MET A 1 1.90 19.64 11.69
N PRO A 2 2.12 20.91 12.07
CA PRO A 2 3.00 21.83 11.33
C PRO A 2 4.42 21.28 11.20
N GLY A 3 5.05 21.50 10.04
CA GLY A 3 6.45 21.14 9.80
C GLY A 3 6.74 19.66 10.00
N SER A 4 5.83 18.80 9.55
CA SER A 4 5.88 17.38 9.84
C SER A 4 5.46 16.53 8.67
N ASP A 5 6.11 15.38 8.57
CA ASP A 5 5.69 14.23 7.81
C ASP A 5 4.80 13.36 8.70
N THR A 6 3.65 12.99 8.15
CA THR A 6 2.71 12.04 8.75
C THR A 6 2.60 10.86 7.78
N ILE A 7 3.06 9.69 8.20
CA ILE A 7 3.05 8.49 7.34
C ILE A 7 1.74 7.75 7.63
N VAL A 8 0.87 7.73 6.62
CA VAL A 8 -0.50 7.24 6.75
C VAL A 8 -0.84 6.30 5.59
N SER A 9 -1.98 5.64 5.72
CA SER A 9 -2.57 4.80 4.70
C SER A 9 -4.09 4.84 4.77
N VAL A 10 -4.75 4.24 3.78
CA VAL A 10 -6.22 4.14 3.75
C VAL A 10 -6.62 2.70 4.04
N PRO A 11 -7.11 2.39 5.26
CA PRO A 11 -7.53 1.02 5.61
C PRO A 11 -8.91 0.65 5.02
N PHE A 12 -9.56 1.59 4.32
CA PHE A 12 -10.88 1.41 3.70
C PHE A 12 -10.78 1.32 2.19
N GLN A 13 -11.67 0.54 1.58
CA GLN A 13 -11.80 0.47 0.12
C GLN A 13 -13.06 1.22 -0.34
N ARG A 14 -13.06 1.70 -1.58
CA ARG A 14 -14.28 2.20 -2.21
C ARG A 14 -15.26 1.05 -2.47
N THR A 15 -16.53 1.37 -2.63
CA THR A 15 -17.57 0.37 -2.90
C THR A 15 -17.31 -0.31 -4.24
N PRO A 16 -17.31 -1.66 -4.32
CA PRO A 16 -17.23 -2.37 -5.59
C PRO A 16 -18.35 -1.95 -6.55
N VAL A 17 -18.01 -1.77 -7.82
CA VAL A 17 -18.97 -1.37 -8.87
C VAL A 17 -19.42 -2.54 -9.73
N GLN A 18 -18.68 -3.65 -9.69
CA GLN A 18 -18.99 -4.90 -10.38
C GLN A 18 -18.48 -6.09 -9.58
N GLN A 19 -19.19 -7.21 -9.69
CA GLN A 19 -18.75 -8.51 -9.20
C GLN A 19 -18.94 -9.56 -10.30
N GLY A 20 -18.12 -10.59 -10.31
CA GLY A 20 -18.23 -11.69 -11.25
C GLY A 20 -17.55 -12.96 -10.75
N LYS A 21 -17.63 -14.01 -11.57
CA LYS A 21 -16.93 -15.27 -11.40
C LYS A 21 -16.13 -15.59 -12.65
N LEU A 22 -14.97 -16.23 -12.52
CA LEU A 22 -14.19 -16.66 -13.67
C LEU A 22 -14.91 -17.76 -14.46
N ALA A 23 -15.14 -17.56 -15.76
CA ALA A 23 -15.65 -18.57 -16.68
C ALA A 23 -14.56 -19.57 -17.10
N SER A 24 -13.32 -19.10 -17.14
CA SER A 24 -12.15 -19.84 -17.61
C SER A 24 -10.92 -19.34 -16.86
N LEU A 25 -9.86 -20.16 -16.84
CA LEU A 25 -8.58 -19.72 -16.27
C LEU A 25 -8.03 -18.54 -17.08
N PRO A 26 -7.45 -17.52 -16.43
CA PRO A 26 -6.94 -16.35 -17.14
C PRO A 26 -5.85 -16.72 -18.15
N ASN A 27 -5.92 -16.13 -19.34
CA ASN A 27 -4.89 -16.29 -20.36
C ASN A 27 -3.78 -15.25 -20.14
N LEU A 28 -2.53 -15.71 -20.04
CA LEU A 28 -1.36 -14.87 -19.83
C LEU A 28 -0.68 -14.51 -21.15
N SER A 29 -0.40 -13.22 -21.33
CA SER A 29 0.41 -12.70 -22.42
C SER A 29 1.42 -11.69 -21.86
N GLY A 30 2.61 -12.16 -21.50
CA GLY A 30 3.60 -11.35 -20.81
C GLY A 30 3.13 -11.02 -19.40
N SER A 31 3.14 -9.73 -19.03
CA SER A 31 2.66 -9.24 -17.73
C SER A 31 1.15 -8.95 -17.70
N ILE A 32 0.42 -9.31 -18.77
CA ILE A 32 -1.02 -9.10 -18.85
C ILE A 32 -1.77 -10.41 -18.70
N ALA A 33 -2.76 -10.45 -17.79
CA ALA A 33 -3.71 -11.54 -17.69
C ALA A 33 -5.08 -11.10 -18.24
N SER A 34 -5.69 -11.92 -19.10
CA SER A 34 -7.03 -11.70 -19.65
C SER A 34 -8.06 -12.58 -18.95
N LEU A 35 -9.10 -11.98 -18.39
CA LEU A 35 -10.13 -12.61 -17.59
C LEU A 35 -11.48 -12.56 -18.33
N VAL A 36 -12.18 -13.70 -18.35
CA VAL A 36 -13.53 -13.83 -18.91
C VAL A 36 -14.49 -14.22 -17.79
N PRO A 37 -15.58 -13.47 -17.57
CA PRO A 37 -16.57 -13.76 -16.54
C PRO A 37 -17.64 -14.76 -17.00
N GLU A 38 -18.20 -15.52 -16.05
CA GLU A 38 -19.21 -16.56 -16.30
C GLU A 38 -20.50 -16.01 -16.95
N ALA A 39 -20.97 -14.84 -16.51
CA ALA A 39 -22.23 -14.25 -16.96
C ALA A 39 -22.08 -13.22 -18.09
N SER A 40 -21.10 -13.38 -18.99
CA SER A 40 -20.79 -12.42 -20.06
C SER A 40 -21.97 -12.17 -21.02
N PRO A 41 -22.25 -10.91 -21.44
CA PRO A 41 -21.50 -9.69 -21.12
C PRO A 41 -21.93 -9.07 -19.77
N ILE A 42 -20.97 -8.71 -18.92
CA ILE A 42 -21.24 -8.03 -17.63
C ILE A 42 -20.60 -6.64 -17.52
N PHE A 43 -19.76 -6.25 -18.47
CA PHE A 43 -19.02 -4.97 -18.41
C PHE A 43 -19.60 -3.88 -19.31
N VAL A 44 -20.76 -4.14 -19.93
CA VAL A 44 -21.46 -3.18 -20.79
C VAL A 44 -21.70 -1.87 -20.03
N SER A 45 -21.47 -0.73 -20.68
CA SER A 45 -21.71 0.64 -20.16
C SER A 45 -20.84 1.13 -19.00
N ARG A 46 -19.79 0.40 -18.60
CA ARG A 46 -18.83 0.86 -17.59
C ARG A 46 -17.56 1.39 -18.24
N ASP A 47 -16.95 2.38 -17.61
CA ASP A 47 -15.64 2.91 -17.99
C ASP A 47 -14.66 2.74 -16.82
N PHE A 48 -13.99 1.57 -16.79
CA PHE A 48 -12.98 1.26 -15.78
C PHE A 48 -11.61 1.92 -16.06
N LEU A 49 -11.50 2.69 -17.15
CA LEU A 49 -10.24 3.30 -17.59
C LEU A 49 -10.20 4.81 -17.38
N SER A 50 -11.32 5.54 -17.58
CA SER A 50 -11.35 6.98 -17.31
C SER A 50 -11.36 7.30 -15.80
N GLU A 51 -12.07 6.49 -15.02
CA GLU A 51 -11.86 6.39 -13.59
C GLU A 51 -11.04 5.12 -13.34
N PRO A 52 -9.83 5.19 -12.78
CA PRO A 52 -8.98 4.02 -12.63
C PRO A 52 -9.59 3.01 -11.64
N HIS A 53 -9.67 1.75 -12.05
CA HIS A 53 -10.14 0.64 -11.22
C HIS A 53 -9.10 -0.47 -11.09
N TYR A 54 -9.28 -1.30 -10.06
CA TYR A 54 -8.58 -2.56 -9.91
C TYR A 54 -9.56 -3.70 -9.70
N LEU A 55 -9.09 -4.90 -10.04
CA LEU A 55 -9.76 -6.14 -9.73
C LEU A 55 -9.18 -6.72 -8.45
N VAL A 56 -10.03 -7.31 -7.61
CA VAL A 56 -9.61 -8.10 -6.44
C VAL A 56 -10.32 -9.45 -6.45
N PHE A 57 -9.58 -10.52 -6.19
CA PHE A 57 -10.14 -11.86 -6.04
C PHE A 57 -10.68 -12.06 -4.62
N ARG A 58 -11.83 -12.72 -4.50
CA ARG A 58 -12.59 -12.93 -3.26
C ARG A 58 -12.87 -14.40 -3.04
N GLY A 59 -12.60 -14.90 -1.84
CA GLY A 59 -12.92 -16.28 -1.45
C GLY A 59 -12.24 -17.38 -2.27
N ALA A 60 -11.28 -17.02 -3.13
CA ALA A 60 -10.47 -17.97 -3.90
C ALA A 60 -9.51 -18.72 -2.97
N SER A 61 -9.33 -20.02 -3.22
CA SER A 61 -8.53 -20.90 -2.34
C SER A 61 -7.08 -20.45 -2.14
N SER A 62 -6.46 -19.85 -3.17
CA SER A 62 -5.09 -19.32 -3.15
C SER A 62 -5.00 -17.84 -3.59
N GLY A 63 -6.07 -17.31 -4.18
CA GLY A 63 -6.11 -15.96 -4.75
C GLY A 63 -6.79 -14.90 -3.88
N SER A 64 -7.42 -15.24 -2.75
CA SER A 64 -8.20 -14.24 -2.00
C SER A 64 -7.33 -13.04 -1.57
N GLY A 65 -7.84 -11.83 -1.81
CA GLY A 65 -7.17 -10.57 -1.46
C GLY A 65 -6.13 -10.09 -2.45
N TRP A 66 -5.76 -10.89 -3.45
CA TRP A 66 -4.88 -10.45 -4.55
C TRP A 66 -5.60 -9.42 -5.41
N HIS A 67 -4.89 -8.35 -5.75
CA HIS A 67 -5.47 -7.23 -6.49
C HIS A 67 -4.53 -6.74 -7.59
N PHE A 68 -5.12 -6.34 -8.72
CA PHE A 68 -4.39 -5.96 -9.92
C PHE A 68 -5.06 -4.78 -10.63
N PRO A 69 -4.30 -3.78 -11.13
CA PRO A 69 -4.85 -2.71 -11.93
C PRO A 69 -5.54 -3.25 -13.18
N ILE A 70 -6.70 -2.68 -13.53
CA ILE A 70 -7.36 -2.94 -14.81
C ILE A 70 -6.76 -2.00 -15.85
N VAL A 71 -6.28 -2.57 -16.96
CA VAL A 71 -5.63 -1.81 -18.05
C VAL A 71 -6.38 -1.91 -19.37
N PHE A 72 -7.35 -2.81 -19.46
CA PHE A 72 -8.23 -2.92 -20.60
C PHE A 72 -9.57 -3.51 -20.19
N GLN A 73 -10.62 -3.08 -20.87
CA GLN A 73 -11.95 -3.66 -20.78
C GLN A 73 -12.60 -3.69 -22.16
N ASP A 74 -13.37 -4.74 -22.41
CA ASP A 74 -14.45 -4.76 -23.38
C ASP A 74 -15.70 -5.34 -22.70
N GLU A 75 -16.78 -5.57 -23.45
CA GLU A 75 -18.06 -6.05 -22.90
C GLU A 75 -17.96 -7.43 -22.21
N ALA A 76 -16.97 -8.24 -22.60
CA ALA A 76 -16.82 -9.64 -22.21
C ALA A 76 -15.50 -9.96 -21.49
N THR A 77 -14.52 -9.05 -21.51
CA THR A 77 -13.15 -9.32 -21.08
C THR A 77 -12.61 -8.17 -20.26
N LEU A 78 -11.91 -8.49 -19.17
CA LEU A 78 -11.01 -7.56 -18.49
C LEU A 78 -9.57 -8.01 -18.71
N LYS A 79 -8.66 -7.06 -18.87
CA LYS A 79 -7.23 -7.34 -18.73
C LYS A 79 -6.66 -6.60 -17.54
N ILE A 80 -5.88 -7.33 -16.76
CA ILE A 80 -5.18 -6.82 -15.60
C ILE A 80 -3.68 -6.82 -15.85
N GLU A 81 -2.99 -5.85 -15.26
CA GLU A 81 -1.53 -5.75 -15.26
C GLU A 81 -0.95 -6.43 -14.03
N LEU A 82 -0.08 -7.40 -14.25
CA LEU A 82 0.61 -8.14 -13.19
C LEU A 82 1.88 -7.42 -12.73
N GLY A 83 2.49 -6.61 -13.60
CA GLY A 83 3.79 -6.01 -13.36
C GLY A 83 4.86 -7.09 -13.11
N GLN A 84 5.43 -7.07 -11.91
CA GLN A 84 6.41 -8.09 -11.45
C GLN A 84 5.78 -9.19 -10.58
N GLN A 85 4.45 -9.17 -10.39
CA GLN A 85 3.76 -10.16 -9.59
C GLN A 85 3.37 -11.36 -10.44
N ASN A 86 3.33 -12.54 -9.83
CA ASN A 86 2.69 -13.70 -10.45
C ASN A 86 1.19 -13.68 -10.17
N LEU A 87 0.40 -14.19 -11.10
CA LEU A 87 -1.00 -14.49 -10.83
C LEU A 87 -1.07 -15.62 -9.79
N PRO A 88 -1.96 -15.54 -8.77
CA PRO A 88 -2.15 -16.67 -7.87
C PRO A 88 -2.71 -17.88 -8.61
N ASP A 89 -2.65 -19.06 -8.00
CA ASP A 89 -3.36 -20.23 -8.51
C ASP A 89 -4.86 -19.95 -8.42
N LEU A 90 -5.50 -19.77 -9.58
CA LEU A 90 -6.93 -19.48 -9.69
C LEU A 90 -7.68 -20.70 -10.22
N SER A 91 -8.96 -20.78 -9.91
CA SER A 91 -9.89 -21.80 -10.39
C SER A 91 -11.07 -21.19 -11.13
N ILE A 92 -11.65 -21.96 -12.05
CA ILE A 92 -12.94 -21.60 -12.66
C ILE A 92 -13.99 -21.48 -11.55
N GLY A 93 -14.80 -20.42 -11.60
CA GLY A 93 -15.80 -20.10 -10.58
C GLY A 93 -15.28 -19.20 -9.45
N ASP A 94 -13.97 -18.93 -9.37
CA ASP A 94 -13.42 -17.98 -8.39
C ASP A 94 -14.07 -16.60 -8.56
N VAL A 95 -14.42 -15.99 -7.44
CA VAL A 95 -15.13 -14.71 -7.40
C VAL A 95 -14.13 -13.57 -7.49
N PHE A 96 -14.51 -12.52 -8.22
CA PHE A 96 -13.77 -11.26 -8.23
C PHE A 96 -14.72 -10.06 -8.08
N GLU A 97 -14.17 -8.96 -7.60
CA GLU A 97 -14.81 -7.65 -7.55
C GLU A 97 -13.97 -6.64 -8.34
N VAL A 98 -14.63 -5.68 -8.97
CA VAL A 98 -14.00 -4.50 -9.57
C VAL A 98 -14.26 -3.30 -8.67
N ILE A 99 -13.19 -2.64 -8.24
CA ILE A 99 -13.22 -1.59 -7.23
C ILE A 99 -12.52 -0.35 -7.78
N PRO A 100 -13.12 0.85 -7.66
CA PRO A 100 -12.43 2.09 -8.00
C PRO A 100 -11.23 2.31 -7.09
N TYR A 101 -10.12 2.82 -7.64
CA TYR A 101 -9.02 3.30 -6.83
C TYR A 101 -9.44 4.52 -6.01
N TRP A 102 -8.80 4.71 -4.85
CA TRP A 102 -8.65 6.05 -4.32
C TRP A 102 -7.72 6.82 -5.24
N THR A 103 -8.09 8.05 -5.56
CA THR A 103 -7.26 9.01 -6.27
C THR A 103 -6.96 10.19 -5.34
N LEU A 104 -6.02 11.05 -5.70
CA LEU A 104 -5.78 12.27 -4.93
C LEU A 104 -7.05 13.12 -4.80
N GLU A 105 -7.81 13.28 -5.87
CA GLU A 105 -9.07 14.03 -5.85
C GLU A 105 -10.16 13.36 -5.00
N THR A 106 -10.33 12.03 -5.11
CA THR A 106 -11.42 11.34 -4.40
C THR A 106 -11.14 11.15 -2.92
N LEU A 107 -9.87 11.01 -2.51
CA LEU A 107 -9.48 10.90 -1.10
C LEU A 107 -9.31 12.26 -0.44
N PHE A 108 -8.79 13.24 -1.19
CA PHE A 108 -8.52 14.60 -0.71
C PHE A 108 -9.16 15.66 -1.64
N PRO A 109 -10.49 15.74 -1.66
CA PRO A 109 -11.20 16.68 -2.52
C PRO A 109 -10.92 18.12 -2.11
N ILE A 110 -10.97 19.04 -3.09
CA ILE A 110 -10.83 20.47 -2.83
C ILE A 110 -11.80 20.90 -1.71
N GLY A 111 -11.27 21.60 -0.70
CA GLY A 111 -12.03 22.04 0.46
C GLY A 111 -12.09 21.06 1.63
N ASP A 112 -11.44 19.89 1.55
CA ASP A 112 -11.24 19.07 2.75
C ASP A 112 -10.33 19.77 3.80
N SER A 113 -10.41 19.31 5.04
CA SER A 113 -9.66 19.87 6.18
C SER A 113 -8.33 19.16 6.47
N THR A 114 -7.98 18.12 5.71
CA THR A 114 -6.73 17.37 5.87
C THR A 114 -5.55 18.07 5.19
N ILE A 115 -5.80 18.67 4.02
CA ILE A 115 -4.79 19.25 3.12
C ILE A 115 -4.91 20.77 3.11
N HIS A 116 -3.79 21.47 3.30
CA HIS A 116 -3.69 22.91 3.09
C HIS A 116 -3.43 23.19 1.62
N ASP A 117 -4.29 24.00 1.01
CA ASP A 117 -4.13 24.36 -0.40
C ASP A 117 -2.91 25.25 -0.64
N SER A 118 -2.25 25.01 -1.76
CA SER A 118 -1.15 25.84 -2.23
C SER A 118 -1.71 27.12 -2.86
N THR A 119 -1.06 28.23 -2.53
CA THR A 119 -1.44 29.57 -3.03
C THR A 119 -0.92 29.83 -4.44
N ASN A 120 0.12 29.11 -4.86
CA ASN A 120 0.68 29.15 -6.21
C ASN A 120 1.45 27.85 -6.51
N LEU A 121 1.96 27.72 -7.73
CA LEU A 121 2.64 26.51 -8.22
C LEU A 121 4.11 26.40 -7.75
N LEU A 122 4.69 27.48 -7.22
CA LEU A 122 6.08 27.54 -6.81
C LEU A 122 6.25 27.02 -5.39
N LEU A 123 7.47 26.54 -5.07
CA LEU A 123 7.80 25.97 -3.77
C LEU A 123 7.47 26.90 -2.59
N SER A 124 7.65 28.21 -2.75
CA SER A 124 7.37 29.22 -1.72
C SER A 124 5.89 29.36 -1.36
N GLY A 125 4.99 28.93 -2.26
CA GLY A 125 3.54 28.97 -2.05
C GLY A 125 2.89 27.63 -1.78
N ARG A 126 3.68 26.55 -1.64
CA ARG A 126 3.14 25.21 -1.42
C ARG A 126 2.53 25.09 -0.02
N GLY A 127 1.31 24.58 0.01
CA GLY A 127 0.65 24.12 1.21
C GLY A 127 1.13 22.71 1.56
N SER A 128 0.21 21.80 1.83
CA SER A 128 0.53 20.40 2.09
C SER A 128 1.01 19.70 0.82
N GLU A 129 1.91 18.73 0.99
CA GLU A 129 2.36 17.84 -0.07
C GLU A 129 2.00 16.37 0.24
N ILE A 130 1.63 15.61 -0.78
CA ILE A 130 1.53 14.15 -0.72
C ILE A 130 2.77 13.56 -1.38
N LEU A 131 3.47 12.68 -0.68
CA LEU A 131 4.71 12.06 -1.16
C LEU A 131 4.53 10.55 -1.27
N PHE A 132 4.95 10.00 -2.42
CA PHE A 132 5.02 8.56 -2.64
C PHE A 132 6.48 8.13 -2.81
N PHE A 133 6.81 6.98 -2.22
CA PHE A 133 8.09 6.33 -2.40
C PHE A 133 8.12 5.54 -3.71
N ASP A 134 9.34 5.37 -4.25
CA ASP A 134 9.54 4.42 -5.35
C ASP A 134 9.31 2.99 -4.86
N ARG A 135 8.57 2.21 -5.64
CA ARG A 135 8.20 0.82 -5.36
C ARG A 135 8.91 -0.16 -6.28
N GLU A 136 9.64 0.33 -7.28
CA GLU A 136 10.26 -0.49 -8.32
C GLU A 136 11.76 -0.65 -8.12
N SER A 137 12.45 0.40 -7.66
CA SER A 137 13.87 0.31 -7.34
C SER A 137 14.16 -0.57 -6.12
N ALA A 138 15.22 -1.36 -6.19
CA ALA A 138 15.77 -2.06 -5.03
C ALA A 138 16.75 -1.12 -4.30
N SER A 139 16.41 -0.72 -3.08
CA SER A 139 17.28 0.03 -2.17
C SER A 139 16.58 0.12 -0.80
N ILE A 140 17.33 0.55 0.20
CA ILE A 140 16.83 1.01 1.49
C ILE A 140 16.81 2.54 1.56
N ASP A 141 16.00 3.08 2.47
CA ASP A 141 15.92 4.52 2.80
C ASP A 141 15.71 5.43 1.57
N LEU A 142 14.89 4.98 0.64
CA LEU A 142 14.59 5.71 -0.60
C LEU A 142 13.91 7.04 -0.28
N ALA A 143 14.36 8.10 -0.96
CA ALA A 143 13.63 9.37 -0.95
C ALA A 143 12.29 9.20 -1.71
N PRO A 144 11.25 9.99 -1.37
CA PRO A 144 10.02 10.01 -2.15
C PRO A 144 10.31 10.35 -3.62
N SER A 145 9.81 9.51 -4.53
CA SER A 145 10.03 9.64 -5.97
C SER A 145 9.02 10.58 -6.63
N ARG A 146 7.82 10.68 -6.07
CA ARG A 146 6.75 11.54 -6.58
C ARG A 146 6.18 12.40 -5.47
N LYS A 147 5.86 13.64 -5.81
CA LYS A 147 5.39 14.65 -4.87
C LYS A 147 4.24 15.41 -5.51
N PHE A 148 3.17 15.62 -4.76
CA PHE A 148 1.96 16.27 -5.24
C PHE A 148 1.54 17.37 -4.29
N PHE A 149 0.91 18.41 -4.82
CA PHE A 149 0.34 19.48 -4.02
C PHE A 149 -1.00 19.89 -4.63
N ARG A 150 -1.93 20.36 -3.80
CA ARG A 150 -3.25 20.79 -4.26
C ARG A 150 -3.31 22.30 -4.42
N THR A 151 -4.00 22.79 -5.44
CA THR A 151 -4.40 24.20 -5.61
C THR A 151 -5.92 24.28 -5.64
N ALA A 152 -6.46 25.51 -5.71
CA ALA A 152 -7.90 25.73 -5.90
C ALA A 152 -8.46 25.16 -7.22
N GLN A 153 -7.60 24.71 -8.15
CA GLN A 153 -7.99 24.14 -9.44
C GLN A 153 -7.76 22.63 -9.51
N GLY A 154 -7.29 21.99 -8.44
CA GLY A 154 -7.01 20.56 -8.40
C GLY A 154 -5.58 20.21 -7.98
N TRP A 155 -5.26 18.93 -8.07
CA TRP A 155 -3.96 18.37 -7.75
C TRP A 155 -2.96 18.57 -8.87
N LYS A 156 -1.72 18.85 -8.49
CA LYS A 156 -0.59 19.03 -9.40
C LYS A 156 0.57 18.14 -8.97
N GLU A 157 1.28 17.57 -9.93
CA GLU A 157 2.55 16.91 -9.68
C GLU A 157 3.70 17.94 -9.61
N ALA A 158 4.57 17.82 -8.63
CA ALA A 158 5.70 18.71 -8.37
C ALA A 158 6.90 18.46 -9.29
N ILE A 159 6.64 18.32 -10.58
CA ILE A 159 7.63 18.20 -11.65
C ILE A 159 7.52 19.38 -12.61
N ARG A 160 8.43 19.46 -13.59
CA ARG A 160 8.43 20.52 -14.58
C ARG A 160 7.09 20.55 -15.33
N GLY A 161 6.46 21.73 -15.37
CA GLY A 161 5.18 21.94 -16.06
C GLY A 161 3.95 21.76 -15.18
N PHE A 162 4.09 21.24 -13.97
CA PHE A 162 2.99 21.07 -12.99
C PHE A 162 1.74 20.41 -13.61
N PRO A 163 1.86 19.21 -14.20
CA PRO A 163 0.72 18.56 -14.81
C PRO A 163 -0.37 18.24 -13.78
N ASP A 164 -1.60 18.13 -14.28
CA ASP A 164 -2.76 17.69 -13.49
C ASP A 164 -2.54 16.30 -12.91
N ALA A 165 -2.94 16.12 -11.66
CA ALA A 165 -2.70 14.90 -10.89
C ALA A 165 -3.93 14.40 -10.13
N ASP A 166 -5.12 14.93 -10.40
CA ASP A 166 -6.37 14.56 -9.71
C ASP A 166 -6.63 13.05 -9.76
N GLN A 167 -6.35 12.44 -10.91
CA GLN A 167 -6.54 11.01 -11.18
C GLN A 167 -5.35 10.13 -10.78
N VAL A 168 -4.33 10.67 -10.10
CA VAL A 168 -3.24 9.85 -9.58
C VAL A 168 -3.78 8.91 -8.52
N THR A 169 -3.66 7.61 -8.77
CA THR A 169 -4.15 6.55 -7.89
C THR A 169 -3.28 6.39 -6.64
N ILE A 170 -3.94 6.13 -5.51
CA ILE A 170 -3.34 5.66 -4.27
C ILE A 170 -3.52 4.13 -4.24
N PRO A 171 -2.44 3.35 -4.39
CA PRO A 171 -2.55 1.89 -4.40
C PRO A 171 -3.05 1.34 -3.05
N PRO A 172 -3.92 0.32 -3.04
CA PRO A 172 -4.35 -0.36 -1.83
C PRO A 172 -3.17 -0.89 -1.02
N GLY A 173 -3.25 -0.74 0.29
CA GLY A 173 -2.28 -1.29 1.24
C GLY A 173 -0.87 -0.69 1.17
N VAL A 174 -0.71 0.46 0.51
CA VAL A 174 0.54 1.21 0.46
C VAL A 174 0.42 2.45 1.35
N SER A 175 1.47 2.75 2.11
CA SER A 175 1.55 4.00 2.85
C SER A 175 2.07 5.15 1.98
N PHE A 176 1.63 6.36 2.30
CA PHE A 176 2.14 7.60 1.72
C PHE A 176 2.38 8.64 2.83
N VAL A 177 3.06 9.72 2.49
CA VAL A 177 3.37 10.79 3.44
C VAL A 177 2.49 12.00 3.15
N ILE A 178 1.83 12.52 4.19
CA ILE A 178 1.27 13.87 4.20
C ILE A 178 2.30 14.78 4.88
N ARG A 179 2.89 15.69 4.10
CA ARG A 179 3.85 16.68 4.58
C ARG A 179 3.18 18.04 4.71
N HIS A 180 3.29 18.65 5.88
CA HIS A 180 2.84 20.02 6.11
C HIS A 180 4.01 20.99 6.21
N PRO A 181 3.89 22.23 5.68
CA PRO A 181 4.90 23.26 5.89
C PRO A 181 4.93 23.69 7.37
N ALA A 182 6.05 24.28 7.80
CA ALA A 182 6.31 24.63 9.20
C ALA A 182 5.28 25.58 9.82
N ASN A 183 4.66 26.43 9.01
CA ASN A 183 3.69 27.45 9.40
C ASN A 183 2.23 27.02 9.20
N ALA A 184 1.96 25.78 8.81
CA ALA A 184 0.61 25.29 8.62
C ALA A 184 -0.12 25.07 9.95
N ALA A 185 -1.45 25.04 9.96
CA ALA A 185 -2.19 24.54 11.11
C ALA A 185 -2.14 23.00 11.18
N SER A 186 -2.35 22.43 12.38
CA SER A 186 -2.57 20.99 12.52
C SER A 186 -3.86 20.56 11.81
N THR A 187 -3.82 19.43 11.13
CA THR A 187 -4.98 18.78 10.52
C THR A 187 -5.12 17.36 11.04
N THR A 188 -6.30 16.78 10.84
CA THR A 188 -6.57 15.36 11.14
C THR A 188 -7.01 14.69 9.85
N PHE A 189 -6.35 13.60 9.50
CA PHE A 189 -6.80 12.75 8.40
C PHE A 189 -7.82 11.75 8.92
N VAL A 190 -9.03 11.79 8.37
CA VAL A 190 -10.09 10.82 8.67
C VAL A 190 -10.53 10.19 7.37
N ALA A 191 -10.12 8.94 7.14
CA ALA A 191 -10.66 8.12 6.06
C ALA A 191 -11.91 7.39 6.54
N PHE A 192 -12.93 7.28 5.68
CA PHE A 192 -14.13 6.50 5.95
C PHE A 192 -14.66 5.90 4.65
N GLN A 193 -14.94 4.60 4.68
CA GLN A 193 -15.69 3.87 3.65
C GLN A 193 -15.90 2.42 4.11
N LYS A 194 -16.00 1.48 3.16
CA LYS A 194 -16.26 0.06 3.33
C LYS A 194 -15.04 -0.53 4.01
N VAL A 195 -15.26 -1.00 5.22
CA VAL A 195 -14.33 -1.91 5.89
C VAL A 195 -14.28 -3.19 5.07
N ASP A 196 -13.08 -3.60 4.69
CA ASP A 196 -12.90 -4.90 4.06
C ASP A 196 -12.72 -5.99 5.11
N SER A 197 -13.69 -6.90 5.17
CA SER A 197 -13.70 -8.06 6.06
C SER A 197 -13.15 -9.33 5.40
N ASP A 198 -12.50 -9.22 4.25
CA ASP A 198 -11.82 -10.35 3.60
C ASP A 198 -10.30 -10.33 3.87
N ILE A 199 -9.66 -11.40 3.42
CA ILE A 199 -8.21 -11.54 3.32
C ILE A 199 -7.65 -10.43 2.42
N LYS A 200 -6.47 -9.94 2.79
CA LYS A 200 -5.68 -9.01 1.98
C LYS A 200 -4.35 -9.65 1.61
N ALA A 201 -3.95 -9.50 0.36
CA ALA A 201 -2.66 -9.99 -0.13
C ALA A 201 -1.82 -8.81 -0.63
N TYR A 202 -0.61 -8.67 -0.07
CA TYR A 202 0.34 -7.63 -0.48
C TYR A 202 1.67 -8.24 -0.92
N PRO A 203 2.12 -7.96 -2.15
CA PRO A 203 3.43 -8.39 -2.61
C PRO A 203 4.55 -7.69 -1.81
N LEU A 204 5.49 -8.48 -1.32
CA LEU A 204 6.74 -8.05 -0.69
C LEU A 204 7.89 -8.41 -1.62
N LYS A 205 8.46 -7.39 -2.26
CA LYS A 205 9.57 -7.55 -3.19
C LYS A 205 10.88 -7.72 -2.42
N THR A 206 11.69 -8.64 -2.89
CA THR A 206 13.08 -8.84 -2.45
C THR A 206 14.02 -8.41 -3.58
N SER A 207 15.32 -8.57 -3.40
CA SER A 207 16.32 -8.38 -4.45
C SER A 207 17.49 -9.33 -4.26
N VAL A 208 18.30 -9.55 -5.30
CA VAL A 208 19.42 -10.51 -5.26
C VAL A 208 20.60 -9.99 -4.45
N ASP A 209 20.94 -8.72 -4.64
CA ASP A 209 22.24 -8.19 -4.20
C ASP A 209 22.16 -7.25 -2.99
N GLN A 210 20.96 -6.85 -2.58
CA GLN A 210 20.80 -5.87 -1.50
C GLN A 210 19.46 -5.97 -0.77
N PRO A 211 19.38 -5.47 0.49
CA PRO A 211 18.10 -5.29 1.16
C PRO A 211 17.20 -4.30 0.42
N ARG A 212 15.89 -4.42 0.63
CA ARG A 212 14.89 -3.59 -0.04
C ARG A 212 13.75 -3.21 0.88
N ASP A 213 13.38 -1.93 0.85
CA ASP A 213 12.23 -1.42 1.60
C ASP A 213 10.92 -1.61 0.84
N ASN A 214 9.92 -2.13 1.54
CA ASN A 214 8.55 -2.27 1.07
C ASN A 214 7.63 -1.41 1.94
N HIS A 215 7.17 -0.28 1.40
CA HIS A 215 6.23 0.59 2.09
C HIS A 215 4.82 0.01 2.05
N LEU A 216 4.28 -0.27 3.23
CA LEU A 216 3.01 -0.95 3.44
C LEU A 216 2.12 -0.16 4.38
N ALA A 217 0.85 -0.54 4.41
CA ALA A 217 -0.16 0.01 5.29
C ALA A 217 -0.55 -0.98 6.38
N SER A 218 -0.94 -0.45 7.55
CA SER A 218 -1.88 -1.14 8.42
C SER A 218 -3.24 -1.18 7.73
N VAL A 219 -3.62 -2.36 7.27
CA VAL A 219 -4.80 -2.57 6.41
C VAL A 219 -6.08 -2.80 7.20
N ARG A 220 -6.00 -2.71 8.53
CA ARG A 220 -7.11 -2.95 9.44
C ARG A 220 -7.60 -1.65 10.07
N PRO A 221 -8.92 -1.49 10.25
CA PRO A 221 -9.50 -0.30 10.87
C PRO A 221 -9.44 -0.33 12.40
N VAL A 222 -8.77 -1.33 13.00
CA VAL A 222 -8.58 -1.49 14.44
C VAL A 222 -7.10 -1.70 14.75
N PRO A 223 -6.63 -1.41 15.98
CA PRO A 223 -5.28 -1.75 16.40
C PRO A 223 -5.00 -3.26 16.26
N VAL A 224 -3.81 -3.61 15.76
CA VAL A 224 -3.38 -5.01 15.58
C VAL A 224 -2.05 -5.21 16.28
N LYS A 225 -1.98 -6.20 17.17
CA LYS A 225 -0.73 -6.61 17.83
C LYS A 225 0.27 -7.19 16.82
N LEU A 226 1.57 -7.02 17.05
CA LEU A 226 2.61 -7.59 16.18
C LEU A 226 2.43 -9.10 15.96
N ARG A 227 2.14 -9.86 17.02
CA ARG A 227 1.85 -11.31 16.93
C ARG A 227 0.67 -11.68 16.03
N ASN A 228 -0.20 -10.70 15.72
CA ASN A 228 -1.43 -10.88 14.94
C ASN A 228 -1.36 -10.22 13.56
N LEU A 229 -0.19 -9.73 13.12
CA LEU A 229 -0.04 -9.11 11.81
C LEU A 229 -0.09 -10.11 10.65
N ASP A 230 -0.05 -11.43 10.90
CA ASP A 230 0.13 -12.46 9.86
C ASP A 230 1.40 -12.25 9.01
N LEU A 231 2.39 -11.57 9.59
CA LEU A 231 3.66 -11.25 8.94
C LEU A 231 4.73 -12.22 9.44
N GLU A 232 4.65 -13.47 8.96
CA GLU A 232 5.53 -14.59 9.31
C GLU A 232 6.05 -15.26 8.02
N ALA A 233 6.82 -16.35 8.14
CA ALA A 233 7.26 -17.09 6.96
C ALA A 233 6.05 -17.60 6.13
N PRO A 234 6.10 -17.54 4.78
CA PRO A 234 7.23 -17.12 3.95
C PRO A 234 7.31 -15.59 3.71
N ALA A 235 6.31 -14.81 4.13
CA ALA A 235 6.26 -13.36 3.90
C ALA A 235 7.37 -12.60 4.63
N PHE A 236 7.80 -13.09 5.80
CA PHE A 236 8.81 -12.46 6.65
C PHE A 236 9.82 -13.50 7.13
N SER A 237 11.09 -13.29 6.78
CA SER A 237 12.22 -14.15 7.12
C SER A 237 12.70 -13.87 8.53
N GLU A 238 12.62 -14.90 9.37
CA GLU A 238 13.07 -14.85 10.76
C GLU A 238 14.61 -14.84 10.87
N SER A 239 15.13 -14.09 11.83
CA SER A 239 16.56 -14.05 12.15
C SER A 239 16.95 -15.28 12.98
N ALA A 240 18.15 -15.82 12.75
CA ALA A 240 18.62 -17.00 13.48
C ALA A 240 18.94 -16.71 14.95
N SER A 241 19.32 -15.46 15.26
CA SER A 241 19.56 -14.98 16.62
C SER A 241 19.31 -13.47 16.69
N THR A 242 19.51 -12.88 17.87
CA THR A 242 19.43 -11.41 18.05
C THR A 242 20.67 -10.67 17.52
N ALA A 243 21.77 -11.38 17.20
CA ALA A 243 22.99 -10.78 16.69
C ALA A 243 22.75 -10.03 15.36
N ILE A 244 23.44 -8.90 15.17
CA ILE A 244 23.28 -8.06 13.97
C ILE A 244 23.64 -8.82 12.69
N SER A 245 24.65 -9.72 12.73
CA SER A 245 25.06 -10.54 11.58
C SER A 245 23.98 -11.52 11.11
N ASP A 246 23.07 -11.89 12.01
CA ASP A 246 22.03 -12.89 11.75
C ASP A 246 20.70 -12.22 11.39
N ARG A 247 20.64 -10.89 11.42
CA ARG A 247 19.44 -10.10 11.13
C ARG A 247 18.98 -10.36 9.69
N LYS A 248 17.69 -10.70 9.57
CA LYS A 248 17.01 -10.91 8.28
C LYS A 248 16.06 -9.75 8.01
N ASP A 249 14.75 -10.01 7.98
CA ASP A 249 13.78 -8.97 7.69
C ASP A 249 13.52 -8.10 8.93
N GLU A 250 13.16 -6.85 8.68
CA GLU A 250 12.82 -5.87 9.71
C GLU A 250 11.47 -5.21 9.41
N LEU A 251 10.70 -4.96 10.46
CA LEU A 251 9.49 -4.16 10.44
C LEU A 251 9.76 -2.81 11.09
N HIS A 252 9.65 -1.75 10.31
CA HIS A 252 9.86 -0.39 10.74
C HIS A 252 8.52 0.29 10.98
N VAL A 253 8.35 0.84 12.17
CA VAL A 253 7.13 1.52 12.63
C VAL A 253 7.43 2.98 12.89
N PHE A 254 6.48 3.85 12.56
CA PHE A 254 6.64 5.29 12.64
C PHE A 254 5.63 5.89 13.60
N ASP A 255 6.13 6.68 14.54
CA ASP A 255 5.31 7.46 15.46
C ASP A 255 4.95 8.81 14.83
N ASN A 256 3.65 9.08 14.64
CA ASN A 256 3.13 10.33 14.09
C ASN A 256 2.81 11.39 15.15
N THR A 257 3.12 11.17 16.44
CA THR A 257 2.73 12.08 17.54
C THR A 257 3.69 13.26 17.75
N ALA A 258 4.95 13.15 17.33
CA ALA A 258 5.94 14.23 17.39
C ALA A 258 6.22 14.83 16.00
N SER A 259 6.30 16.16 15.84
CA SER A 259 6.62 16.78 14.54
C SER A 259 8.05 16.44 14.07
N ALA A 260 8.18 15.94 12.84
CA ALA A 260 9.47 15.72 12.19
C ALA A 260 9.30 15.64 10.66
N ILE A 261 10.24 16.20 9.90
CA ILE A 261 10.36 16.01 8.45
C ILE A 261 11.39 14.91 8.17
N ASN A 262 11.16 14.11 7.12
CA ASN A 262 11.96 12.92 6.79
C ASN A 262 12.05 11.98 7.99
N ARG A 263 10.88 11.69 8.57
CA ARG A 263 10.73 10.90 9.78
C ARG A 263 11.42 9.55 9.65
N LYS A 264 12.25 9.22 10.64
CA LYS A 264 12.84 7.90 10.80
C LYS A 264 11.89 6.98 11.57
N ALA A 265 12.07 5.67 11.41
CA ALA A 265 11.35 4.69 12.23
C ALA A 265 11.56 5.02 13.72
N SER A 266 10.47 5.04 14.48
CA SER A 266 10.51 5.22 15.94
C SER A 266 10.85 3.91 16.63
N ALA A 267 10.51 2.78 16.01
CA ALA A 267 10.87 1.44 16.45
C ALA A 267 11.14 0.54 15.24
N ILE A 268 12.06 -0.39 15.40
CA ILE A 268 12.39 -1.42 14.42
C ILE A 268 12.23 -2.77 15.11
N TYR A 269 11.42 -3.65 14.53
CA TYR A 269 11.17 -4.98 15.05
C TYR A 269 11.69 -6.04 14.08
N PHE A 270 12.09 -7.19 14.61
CA PHE A 270 12.47 -8.36 13.82
C PHE A 270 12.03 -9.62 14.57
N ARG A 271 12.03 -10.76 13.88
CA ARG A 271 11.63 -12.04 14.49
C ARG A 271 12.84 -12.90 14.87
N VAL A 272 12.77 -13.55 16.03
CA VAL A 272 13.69 -14.61 16.50
C VAL A 272 12.91 -15.63 17.33
N GLY A 273 13.09 -16.92 17.06
CA GLY A 273 12.49 -18.00 17.85
C GLY A 273 10.95 -18.01 17.90
N GLY A 274 10.28 -17.51 16.87
CA GLY A 274 8.83 -17.38 16.77
C GLY A 274 8.25 -16.13 17.44
N GLN A 275 9.08 -15.20 17.91
CA GLN A 275 8.66 -14.00 18.63
C GLN A 275 9.11 -12.73 17.92
N TRP A 276 8.32 -11.67 18.05
CA TRP A 276 8.74 -10.32 17.73
C TRP A 276 9.62 -9.78 18.85
N VAL A 277 10.75 -9.20 18.46
CA VAL A 277 11.65 -8.50 19.37
C VAL A 277 11.95 -7.11 18.82
N GLU A 278 12.10 -6.13 19.71
CA GLU A 278 12.49 -4.78 19.34
C GLU A 278 14.00 -4.68 19.19
N SER A 279 14.47 -4.04 18.12
CA SER A 279 15.87 -3.66 17.95
C SER A 279 16.12 -2.37 18.72
N ASP A 280 16.49 -2.50 19.99
CA ASP A 280 16.76 -1.37 20.86
C ASP A 280 18.26 -1.03 20.92
N GLN A 281 18.58 0.22 21.25
CA GLN A 281 19.97 0.68 21.37
C GLN A 281 20.71 0.02 22.54
N SER A 282 19.98 -0.50 23.53
CA SER A 282 20.56 -1.17 24.70
C SER A 282 20.89 -2.64 24.45
N GLN A 283 20.54 -3.18 23.27
CA GLN A 283 20.73 -4.59 22.89
C GLN A 283 20.09 -5.56 23.90
N SER A 284 19.00 -5.13 24.53
CA SER A 284 18.21 -5.96 25.45
C SER A 284 17.19 -6.81 24.70
N PHE A 285 16.85 -6.43 23.46
CA PHE A 285 15.95 -7.14 22.54
C PHE A 285 14.65 -7.61 23.22
N PRO A 286 13.87 -6.69 23.81
CA PRO A 286 12.67 -7.06 24.54
C PRO A 286 11.63 -7.68 23.60
N ILE A 287 10.88 -8.65 24.12
CA ILE A 287 9.75 -9.26 23.39
C ILE A 287 8.69 -8.18 23.17
N ALA A 288 8.31 -8.00 21.91
CA ALA A 288 7.43 -6.93 21.43
C ALA A 288 6.10 -7.46 20.86
N ASP A 289 5.81 -8.75 21.00
CA ASP A 289 4.63 -9.38 20.42
C ASP A 289 3.29 -8.65 20.68
N ASP A 290 3.13 -8.04 21.86
CA ASP A 290 1.92 -7.34 22.29
C ASP A 290 1.90 -5.84 21.95
N VAL A 291 2.96 -5.32 21.30
CA VAL A 291 2.95 -3.98 20.75
C VAL A 291 1.86 -3.88 19.68
N GLU A 292 1.06 -2.82 19.74
CA GLU A 292 -0.03 -2.58 18.80
C GLU A 292 0.37 -1.62 17.69
N ILE A 293 0.00 -1.97 16.46
CA ILE A 293 0.02 -1.09 15.31
C ILE A 293 -1.36 -0.45 15.17
N GLY A 294 -1.41 0.87 15.21
CA GLY A 294 -2.66 1.61 15.05
C GLY A 294 -3.30 1.43 13.66
N PRO A 295 -4.62 1.69 13.56
CA PRO A 295 -5.32 1.64 12.28
C PRO A 295 -4.79 2.69 11.32
N GLY A 296 -4.65 2.34 10.04
CA GLY A 296 -4.17 3.25 9.01
C GLY A 296 -2.72 3.74 9.18
N ALA A 297 -1.97 3.20 10.15
CA ALA A 297 -0.54 3.50 10.32
C ALA A 297 0.25 3.07 9.09
N GLY A 298 1.20 3.89 8.66
CA GLY A 298 2.20 3.47 7.69
C GLY A 298 3.26 2.57 8.30
N LEU A 299 3.67 1.56 7.56
CA LEU A 299 4.68 0.57 7.94
C LEU A 299 5.70 0.44 6.82
N MET A 300 6.88 -0.05 7.15
CA MET A 300 7.85 -0.44 6.14
C MET A 300 8.46 -1.80 6.51
N VAL A 301 8.40 -2.75 5.58
CA VAL A 301 9.08 -4.03 5.71
C VAL A 301 10.37 -3.97 4.91
N ARG A 302 11.50 -3.98 5.60
CA ARG A 302 12.82 -4.11 5.00
C ARG A 302 13.10 -5.59 4.81
N LYS A 303 13.11 -6.03 3.56
CA LYS A 303 13.43 -7.39 3.18
C LYS A 303 14.94 -7.55 3.01
N VAL A 304 15.51 -8.61 3.56
CA VAL A 304 16.87 -9.04 3.23
C VAL A 304 16.94 -9.50 1.77
N SER A 305 18.12 -9.46 1.16
CA SER A 305 18.32 -10.06 -0.16
C SER A 305 18.15 -11.58 -0.13
N THR A 306 17.66 -12.14 -1.23
CA THR A 306 17.52 -13.59 -1.46
C THR A 306 18.23 -13.97 -2.75
N ALA A 307 18.71 -15.21 -2.87
CA ALA A 307 19.51 -15.61 -4.03
C ALA A 307 18.81 -15.45 -5.40
N ASP A 308 17.49 -15.46 -5.41
CA ASP A 308 16.64 -15.38 -6.60
C ASP A 308 15.87 -14.06 -6.73
N GLY A 309 15.90 -13.19 -5.70
CA GLY A 309 15.05 -12.00 -5.65
C GLY A 309 13.55 -12.32 -5.73
N ALA A 310 13.13 -13.53 -5.32
CA ALA A 310 11.75 -13.95 -5.40
C ALA A 310 10.85 -13.12 -4.49
N GLN A 311 9.73 -12.67 -5.04
CA GLN A 311 8.70 -11.97 -4.29
C GLN A 311 8.01 -12.94 -3.33
N THR A 312 7.72 -12.45 -2.13
CA THR A 312 6.87 -13.14 -1.14
C THR A 312 5.57 -12.37 -0.98
N VAL A 313 4.55 -12.96 -0.37
CA VAL A 313 3.25 -12.30 -0.25
C VAL A 313 2.84 -12.27 1.21
N TRP A 314 2.55 -11.08 1.71
CA TRP A 314 1.94 -10.90 3.01
C TRP A 314 0.43 -11.12 2.89
N ILE A 315 -0.03 -12.25 3.43
CA ILE A 315 -1.45 -12.58 3.54
C ILE A 315 -1.92 -12.15 4.93
N ASN A 316 -2.72 -11.10 4.99
CA ASN A 316 -3.30 -10.60 6.22
C ASN A 316 -4.77 -11.02 6.31
N THR A 317 -5.14 -11.69 7.39
CA THR A 317 -6.48 -12.23 7.64
C THR A 317 -7.22 -11.35 8.65
N PRO A 318 -8.53 -11.08 8.47
CA PRO A 318 -9.30 -10.33 9.46
C PRO A 318 -9.50 -11.20 10.71
N ARG A 319 -9.12 -10.68 11.89
CA ARG A 319 -9.19 -11.38 13.19
C ARG A 319 -10.13 -10.71 14.21
N TYR A 320 -11.19 -10.03 13.75
CA TYR A 320 -12.15 -9.30 14.58
C TYR A 320 -13.58 -9.80 14.37
#